data_AF-A0A7V3W2H2-F1
#
_entry.id   AF-A0A7V3W2H2-F1
#
_cell.length_a   1.000
_cell.length_b   1.000
_cell.length_c   1.000
_cell.angle_alpha   90.00
_cell.angle_beta   90.00
_cell.angle_gamma   90.00
#
_symmetry.space_group_name_H-M   'P 1'
#
loop_
_entity.id
_entity.type
_entity.pdbx_description
1 polymer ?
#
loop_
_entity_poly.entity_id
_entity_poly.type
_entity_poly.pdbx_seq_one_letter_code
_entity_poly.pdbx_strand_id
1 'polypeptide(L)'
;MFEYLKMWRQTQDFTKSGNVFDTIYGMLTWLLVQIFSYSARFLDLFGLGLNKKWKPGEKLQILLMAYSGARNTGAEVRVAELIDQLNQILGEDNVDVNMTTLNLADAREYFKNQRVNLLEMSYIFFWDVFRFILNNHVVVLVEGS
;
A
#
# COMPACT_ATOMS: atom_id res chain seq x y z
N MET A 1 25.31 2.89 -1.31
CA MET A 1 24.61 4.18 -1.18
C MET A 1 24.27 4.79 -2.55
N PHE A 2 25.20 4.86 -3.50
CA PHE A 2 24.95 5.35 -4.87
C PHE A 2 24.08 4.44 -5.75
N GLU A 3 24.18 3.11 -5.60
CA GLU A 3 23.37 2.17 -6.38
C GLU A 3 21.87 2.20 -6.01
N TYR A 4 21.54 2.53 -4.75
CA TYR A 4 20.15 2.71 -4.30
C TYR A 4 19.45 3.92 -4.94
N LEU A 5 20.21 4.93 -5.38
CA LEU A 5 19.68 6.10 -6.11
C LEU A 5 19.42 5.78 -7.59
N LYS A 6 20.09 4.77 -8.15
CA LYS A 6 20.00 4.39 -9.57
C LYS A 6 18.76 3.56 -9.89
N MET A 7 18.38 2.64 -9.01
CA MET A 7 17.26 1.71 -9.22
C MET A 7 15.88 2.37 -9.30
N TRP A 8 15.72 3.57 -8.71
CA TRP A 8 14.45 4.30 -8.66
C TRP A 8 14.26 5.32 -9.79
N ARG A 9 15.20 5.41 -10.74
CA ARG A 9 15.09 6.23 -11.97
C ARG A 9 14.35 5.52 -13.11
N GLN A 10 13.37 4.66 -12.82
CA GLN A 10 12.36 4.31 -13.84
C GLN A 10 11.28 5.41 -13.87
N THR A 11 11.71 6.64 -14.11
CA THR A 11 10.80 7.72 -14.50
C THR A 11 10.50 7.56 -15.97
N GLN A 12 9.23 7.75 -16.37
CA GLN A 12 8.93 7.93 -17.79
C GLN A 12 9.83 9.04 -18.35
N ASP A 13 10.38 8.80 -19.53
CA ASP A 13 11.22 9.78 -20.21
C ASP A 13 10.33 10.87 -20.84
N PHE A 14 9.96 11.86 -20.02
CA PHE A 14 9.06 12.95 -20.40
C PHE A 14 9.64 13.83 -21.53
N THR A 15 10.95 13.70 -21.81
CA THR A 15 11.64 14.42 -22.90
C THR A 15 11.24 13.92 -24.29
N LYS A 16 10.56 12.77 -24.38
CA LYS A 16 10.02 12.23 -25.64
C LYS A 16 8.58 12.69 -25.94
N SER A 17 7.97 13.50 -25.07
CA SER A 17 6.66 14.08 -25.38
C SER A 17 6.80 15.14 -26.48
N GLY A 18 6.02 15.04 -27.55
CA GLY A 18 6.05 16.02 -28.66
C GLY A 18 5.47 17.39 -28.29
N ASN A 19 5.04 17.58 -27.03
CA ASN A 19 4.31 18.75 -26.55
C ASN A 19 5.02 19.37 -25.34
N VAL A 20 5.31 20.67 -25.45
CA VAL A 20 5.98 21.46 -24.40
C VAL A 20 5.19 21.46 -23.09
N PHE A 21 3.85 21.46 -23.16
CA PHE A 21 3.00 21.42 -21.96
C PHE A 21 3.15 20.12 -21.17
N ASP A 22 3.23 18.98 -21.85
CA ASP A 22 3.41 17.66 -21.22
C ASP A 22 4.79 17.56 -20.55
N THR A 23 5.80 18.16 -21.18
CA THR A 23 7.15 18.23 -20.61
C THR A 23 7.18 19.06 -19.33
N ILE A 24 6.57 20.26 -19.33
CA ILE A 24 6.52 21.13 -18.15
C ILE A 24 5.70 20.46 -17.03
N TYR A 25 4.55 19.89 -17.36
CA TYR A 25 3.71 19.17 -16.40
C TYR A 25 4.45 17.98 -15.79
N GLY A 26 5.13 17.18 -16.60
CA GLY A 26 5.97 16.06 -16.16
C GLY A 26 7.10 16.50 -15.23
N MET A 27 7.78 17.61 -15.55
CA MET A 27 8.85 18.16 -14.71
C MET A 27 8.32 18.66 -13.36
N LEU A 28 7.19 19.40 -13.35
CA LEU A 28 6.59 19.91 -12.12
C LEU A 28 6.07 18.79 -11.22
N THR A 29 5.37 17.81 -11.79
CA THR A 29 4.89 16.64 -11.04
C THR A 29 6.04 15.82 -10.48
N TRP A 30 7.10 15.60 -11.26
CA TRP A 30 8.32 14.95 -10.78
C TRP A 30 8.96 15.71 -9.62
N LEU A 31 9.14 17.03 -9.75
CA LEU A 31 9.72 17.87 -8.70
C LEU A 31 8.89 17.79 -7.41
N LEU A 32 7.56 17.86 -7.52
CA LEU A 32 6.65 17.72 -6.38
C LEU A 32 6.83 16.36 -5.70
N VAL A 33 6.84 15.26 -6.46
CA VAL A 33 7.06 13.91 -5.92
C VAL A 33 8.40 13.84 -5.20
N GLN A 34 9.47 14.42 -5.74
CA GLN A 34 10.77 14.46 -5.07
C GLN A 34 10.69 15.26 -3.76
N ILE A 35 10.12 16.46 -3.77
CA ILE A 35 9.99 17.30 -2.57
C ILE A 35 9.23 16.55 -1.47
N PHE A 36 8.08 15.94 -1.79
CA PHE A 36 7.31 15.16 -0.83
C PHE A 36 8.08 13.93 -0.31
N SER A 37 8.77 13.21 -1.20
CA SER A 37 9.53 12.01 -0.82
C SER A 37 10.71 12.34 0.09
N TYR A 38 11.47 13.41 -0.22
CA TYR A 38 12.61 13.83 0.59
C TYR A 38 12.18 14.45 1.91
N SER A 39 11.11 15.26 1.92
CA SER A 39 10.60 15.85 3.16
C SER A 39 10.06 14.79 4.12
N ALA A 40 9.31 13.80 3.63
CA ALA A 40 8.86 12.67 4.46
C ALA A 40 10.05 11.91 5.07
N ARG A 41 11.07 11.59 4.28
CA ARG A 41 12.31 10.93 4.77
C ARG A 41 13.08 11.78 5.76
N PHE A 42 13.14 13.09 5.52
CA PHE A 42 13.78 14.03 6.42
C PHE A 42 13.06 14.04 7.77
N LEU A 43 11.73 14.12 7.78
CA LEU A 43 10.93 14.04 9.02
C LEU A 43 11.12 12.69 9.74
N ASP A 44 11.17 11.58 9.00
CA ASP A 44 11.45 10.25 9.57
C ASP A 44 12.81 10.17 10.28
N LEU A 45 13.84 10.84 9.75
CA LEU A 45 15.19 10.90 10.34
C LEU A 45 15.17 11.56 11.72
N PHE A 46 14.32 12.57 11.92
CA PHE A 46 14.13 13.24 13.21
C PHE A 46 13.08 12.58 14.09
N GLY A 47 12.56 11.41 13.70
CA GLY A 47 11.52 10.71 14.47
C GLY A 47 10.14 11.37 14.42
N LEU A 48 9.95 12.37 13.56
CA LEU A 48 8.67 13.05 13.27
C LEU A 48 7.90 12.36 12.13
N GLY A 49 8.32 11.15 11.80
CA GLY A 49 7.67 10.30 10.82
C GLY A 49 6.19 10.13 11.10
N LEU A 50 5.35 10.34 10.09
CA LEU A 50 3.92 10.13 10.19
C LEU A 50 3.55 8.63 10.23
N ASN A 51 4.48 7.76 9.87
CA ASN A 51 4.27 6.32 9.81
C ASN A 51 4.37 5.68 11.19
N LYS A 52 3.43 4.79 11.49
CA LYS A 52 3.51 3.92 12.66
C LYS A 52 4.74 3.00 12.53
N LYS A 53 5.67 3.07 13.47
CA LYS A 53 6.84 2.18 13.53
C LYS A 53 6.53 1.01 14.45
N TRP A 54 6.77 -0.21 13.96
CA TRP A 54 6.66 -1.42 14.77
C TRP A 54 7.71 -1.46 15.88
N LYS A 55 7.31 -1.97 17.05
CA LYS A 55 8.14 -2.21 18.23
C LYS A 55 8.04 -3.68 18.66
N PRO A 56 9.09 -4.24 19.27
CA PRO A 56 9.00 -5.59 19.86
C PRO A 56 7.87 -5.68 20.89
N GLY A 57 7.06 -6.73 20.81
CA GLY A 57 5.96 -6.99 21.73
C GLY A 57 4.59 -6.45 21.30
N GLU A 58 4.51 -5.66 20.23
CA GLU A 58 3.21 -5.36 19.58
C GLU A 58 2.98 -6.22 18.33
N LYS A 59 1.72 -6.41 17.97
CA LYS A 59 1.34 -7.11 16.76
C LYS A 59 1.81 -6.35 15.52
N LEU A 60 2.32 -7.09 14.53
CA LEU A 60 2.66 -6.54 13.22
C LEU A 60 1.38 -6.26 12.44
N GLN A 61 1.08 -4.97 12.23
CA GLN A 61 -0.04 -4.49 11.43
C GLN A 61 0.33 -4.56 9.95
N ILE A 62 -0.32 -5.45 9.21
CA ILE A 62 -0.06 -5.69 7.78
C ILE A 62 -1.27 -5.21 6.97
N LEU A 63 -1.04 -4.32 6.02
CA LEU A 63 -2.05 -3.91 5.04
C LEU A 63 -1.90 -4.72 3.75
N LEU A 64 -2.91 -5.50 3.41
CA LEU A 64 -3.09 -6.08 2.09
C LEU A 64 -3.87 -5.08 1.24
N MET A 65 -3.17 -4.43 0.30
CA MET A 65 -3.81 -3.59 -0.71
C MET A 65 -4.18 -4.47 -1.88
N ALA A 66 -5.41 -4.97 -1.85
CA ALA A 66 -5.94 -5.96 -2.77
C ALA A 66 -7.10 -5.41 -3.59
N TYR A 67 -7.21 -5.89 -4.83
CA TYR A 67 -8.43 -5.73 -5.64
C TYR A 67 -9.50 -6.71 -5.14
N SER A 68 -10.29 -6.28 -4.15
CA SER A 68 -11.31 -7.10 -3.48
C SER A 68 -12.64 -6.36 -3.38
N GLY A 69 -13.75 -7.09 -3.30
CA GLY A 69 -15.11 -6.52 -3.27
C GLY A 69 -15.70 -6.20 -4.64
N ALA A 70 -15.14 -6.79 -5.70
CA ALA A 70 -15.68 -6.74 -7.07
C ALA A 70 -16.19 -8.10 -7.57
N ARG A 71 -16.27 -9.10 -6.67
CA ARG A 71 -16.67 -10.50 -6.95
C ARG A 71 -15.81 -11.17 -8.02
N ASN A 72 -14.51 -10.93 -7.99
CA ASN A 72 -13.57 -11.52 -8.92
C ASN A 72 -13.29 -13.01 -8.67
N THR A 73 -13.64 -13.64 -7.55
CA THR A 73 -13.24 -15.00 -7.14
C THR A 73 -11.73 -15.29 -7.17
N GLY A 74 -11.04 -15.21 -8.31
CA GLY A 74 -9.60 -15.49 -8.43
C GLY A 74 -8.74 -14.55 -7.59
N ALA A 75 -9.03 -13.25 -7.62
CA ALA A 75 -8.35 -12.27 -6.77
C ALA A 75 -8.65 -12.50 -5.29
N GLU A 76 -9.92 -12.76 -4.92
CA GLU A 76 -10.33 -12.96 -3.53
C GLU A 76 -9.74 -14.25 -2.94
N VAL A 77 -9.73 -15.36 -3.70
CA VAL A 77 -9.10 -16.62 -3.27
C VAL A 77 -7.60 -16.45 -3.08
N ARG A 78 -6.91 -15.73 -3.98
CA ARG A 78 -5.48 -15.43 -3.82
C ARG A 78 -5.20 -14.65 -2.54
N VAL A 79 -6.03 -13.66 -2.23
CA VAL A 79 -5.87 -12.86 -1.01
C VAL A 79 -6.17 -13.71 0.24
N ALA A 80 -7.18 -14.58 0.18
CA ALA A 80 -7.52 -15.48 1.28
C ALA A 80 -6.36 -16.42 1.61
N GLU A 81 -5.77 -17.04 0.60
CA GLU A 81 -4.58 -17.89 0.76
C GLU A 81 -3.38 -17.10 1.32
N LEU A 82 -3.17 -15.87 0.86
CA LEU A 82 -2.10 -15.02 1.38
C LEU A 82 -2.29 -14.70 2.87
N ILE A 83 -3.53 -14.45 3.31
CA ILE A 83 -3.86 -14.23 4.72
C ILE A 83 -3.50 -15.48 5.54
N ASP A 84 -3.89 -16.67 5.07
CA ASP A 84 -3.63 -17.93 5.75
C ASP A 84 -2.12 -18.22 5.83
N GLN A 85 -1.36 -17.95 4.77
CA GLN A 85 0.10 -18.08 4.77
C GLN A 85 0.78 -17.10 5.73
N LEU A 86 0.35 -15.82 5.76
CA LEU A 86 0.89 -14.83 6.68
C LEU A 86 0.66 -15.24 8.14
N ASN A 87 -0.55 -15.71 8.43
CA ASN A 87 -0.93 -16.21 9.74
C ASN A 87 -0.11 -17.45 10.14
N GLN A 88 0.10 -18.39 9.22
CA GLN A 88 0.89 -19.59 9.48
C GLN A 88 2.38 -19.29 9.71
N ILE A 89 2.97 -18.39 8.91
CA ILE A 89 4.41 -18.08 8.96
C ILE A 89 4.77 -17.19 10.16
N LEU A 90 3.96 -16.15 10.40
CA LEU A 90 4.26 -15.15 11.42
C LEU A 90 3.57 -15.45 12.76
N GLY A 91 2.58 -16.34 12.76
CA GLY A 91 1.74 -16.66 13.90
C GLY A 91 0.56 -15.69 14.02
N GLU A 92 -0.66 -16.22 14.04
CA GLU A 92 -1.92 -15.46 14.11
C GLU A 92 -1.99 -14.45 15.28
N ASP A 93 -1.30 -14.74 16.39
CA ASP A 93 -1.30 -13.85 17.55
C ASP A 93 -0.26 -12.73 17.46
N ASN A 94 0.69 -12.83 16.53
CA ASN A 94 1.74 -11.83 16.32
C ASN A 94 1.38 -10.83 15.22
N VAL A 95 0.35 -11.11 14.41
CA VAL A 95 -0.05 -10.26 13.28
C VAL A 95 -1.48 -9.77 13.42
N ASP A 96 -1.74 -8.66 12.73
CA ASP A 96 -3.08 -8.12 12.53
C ASP A 96 -3.18 -7.72 11.07
N VAL A 97 -4.00 -8.45 10.31
CA VAL A 97 -4.09 -8.30 8.87
C VAL A 97 -5.28 -7.42 8.55
N ASN A 98 -5.00 -6.30 7.89
CA ASN A 98 -5.96 -5.36 7.37
C ASN A 98 -6.02 -5.51 5.86
N MET A 99 -7.21 -5.52 5.25
CA MET A 99 -7.35 -5.69 3.80
C MET A 99 -8.30 -4.65 3.21
N THR A 100 -7.89 -3.98 2.14
CA THR A 100 -8.76 -3.05 1.42
C THR A 100 -9.86 -3.77 0.65
N THR A 101 -11.04 -3.18 0.58
CA THR A 101 -12.13 -3.66 -0.27
C THR A 101 -12.95 -2.50 -0.84
N LEU A 102 -13.47 -2.69 -2.06
CA LEU A 102 -14.40 -1.77 -2.71
C LEU A 102 -15.83 -1.92 -2.18
N ASN A 103 -16.18 -3.06 -1.58
CA ASN A 103 -17.50 -3.34 -1.06
C ASN A 103 -17.41 -4.35 0.10
N LEU A 104 -17.76 -3.89 1.30
CA LEU A 104 -17.71 -4.74 2.50
C LEU A 104 -18.65 -5.94 2.44
N ALA A 105 -19.85 -5.78 1.88
CA ALA A 105 -20.85 -6.84 1.85
C ALA A 105 -20.37 -8.01 0.99
N ASP A 106 -19.84 -7.71 -0.20
CA ASP A 106 -19.30 -8.73 -1.11
C ASP A 106 -18.04 -9.39 -0.54
N ALA A 107 -17.11 -8.62 0.02
CA ALA A 107 -15.88 -9.18 0.59
C ALA A 107 -16.15 -10.11 1.79
N ARG A 108 -17.11 -9.77 2.66
CA ARG A 108 -17.42 -10.57 3.86
C ARG A 108 -17.75 -12.03 3.56
N GLU A 109 -18.38 -12.31 2.42
CA GLU A 109 -18.74 -13.67 2.05
C GLU A 109 -17.50 -14.54 1.78
N TYR A 110 -16.49 -13.97 1.12
CA TYR A 110 -15.24 -14.65 0.78
C TYR A 110 -14.32 -14.82 2.00
N PHE A 111 -14.25 -13.82 2.88
CA PHE A 111 -13.29 -13.79 3.99
C PHE A 111 -13.85 -14.22 5.35
N LYS A 112 -15.03 -14.84 5.37
CA LYS A 112 -15.72 -15.25 6.61
C LYS A 112 -14.91 -16.18 7.52
N ASN A 113 -13.97 -16.94 6.94
CA ASN A 113 -13.16 -17.91 7.65
C ASN A 113 -11.75 -17.37 7.97
N GLN A 114 -11.42 -16.17 7.48
CA GLN A 114 -10.10 -15.58 7.60
C GLN A 114 -10.08 -14.58 8.77
N ARG A 115 -8.99 -14.58 9.54
CA ARG A 115 -8.73 -13.56 10.56
C ARG A 115 -8.20 -12.29 9.90
N VAL A 116 -9.12 -11.46 9.40
CA VAL A 116 -8.80 -10.22 8.67
C VAL A 116 -9.77 -9.09 9.00
N ASN A 117 -9.24 -7.88 9.12
CA ASN A 117 -10.04 -6.66 9.22
C ASN A 117 -10.28 -6.09 7.81
N LEU A 118 -11.54 -6.04 7.39
CA LEU A 118 -11.91 -5.47 6.10
C LEU A 118 -12.02 -3.95 6.22
N LEU A 119 -11.24 -3.25 5.40
CA LEU A 119 -11.22 -1.79 5.30
C LEU A 119 -11.90 -1.37 4.00
N GLU A 120 -13.09 -0.79 4.11
CA GLU A 120 -13.77 -0.22 2.95
C GLU A 120 -13.00 0.99 2.43
N MET A 121 -12.77 1.02 1.12
CA MET A 121 -12.11 2.11 0.44
C MET A 121 -13.14 2.95 -0.31
N SER A 122 -13.14 4.24 -0.06
CA SER A 122 -14.01 5.20 -0.74
C SER A 122 -13.64 5.34 -2.22
N TYR A 123 -14.61 5.78 -3.04
CA TYR A 123 -14.36 6.15 -4.44
C TYR A 123 -13.26 7.20 -4.60
N ILE A 124 -13.17 8.16 -3.66
CA ILE A 124 -12.04 9.09 -3.56
C ILE A 124 -10.97 8.44 -2.69
N PHE A 125 -10.29 7.44 -3.26
CA PHE A 125 -9.43 6.51 -2.53
C PHE A 125 -8.15 7.14 -1.97
N PHE A 126 -7.71 8.30 -2.46
CA PHE A 126 -6.41 8.89 -2.12
C PHE A 126 -6.22 9.06 -0.61
N TRP A 127 -7.24 9.59 0.08
CA TRP A 127 -7.18 9.82 1.52
C TRP A 127 -7.21 8.52 2.33
N ASP A 128 -8.01 7.56 1.90
CA ASP A 128 -8.10 6.25 2.52
C ASP A 128 -6.78 5.49 2.38
N VAL A 129 -6.21 5.45 1.18
CA VAL A 129 -4.89 4.87 0.92
C VAL A 129 -3.83 5.50 1.82
N PHE A 130 -3.77 6.83 1.86
CA PHE A 130 -2.81 7.53 2.73
C PHE A 130 -3.01 7.15 4.20
N ARG A 131 -4.25 7.20 4.69
CA ARG A 131 -4.60 6.84 6.07
C ARG A 131 -4.23 5.39 6.38
N PHE A 132 -4.52 4.46 5.48
CA PHE A 132 -4.24 3.04 5.70
C PHE A 132 -2.75 2.77 5.73
N ILE A 133 -1.97 3.38 4.82
CA ILE A 133 -0.51 3.24 4.81
C ILE A 133 0.09 3.75 6.13
N LEU A 134 -0.32 4.93 6.60
CA LEU A 134 0.24 5.51 7.83
C LEU A 134 -0.05 4.66 9.09
N ASN A 135 -1.17 3.94 9.11
CA ASN A 135 -1.62 3.15 10.26
C ASN A 135 -1.09 1.72 10.29
N ASN A 136 -0.43 1.26 9.21
CA ASN A 136 0.11 -0.09 9.11
C ASN A 136 1.64 -0.06 9.08
N HIS A 137 2.25 -1.15 9.56
CA HIS A 137 3.72 -1.27 9.59
C HIS A 137 4.28 -1.74 8.25
N VAL A 138 3.53 -2.59 7.55
CA VAL A 138 3.89 -3.18 6.27
C VAL A 138 2.71 -3.07 5.32
N VAL A 139 3.00 -2.76 4.06
CA VAL A 139 2.02 -2.79 2.98
C VAL A 139 2.45 -3.84 1.98
N VAL A 140 1.53 -4.75 1.66
CA VAL A 140 1.69 -5.78 0.63
C VAL A 140 0.69 -5.46 -0.47
N LEU A 141 1.21 -5.18 -1.66
CA LEU A 141 0.38 -5.03 -2.86
C LEU A 141 0.03 -6.44 -3.35
N VAL A 142 -1.27 -6.70 -3.53
CA VAL A 142 -1.75 -8.01 -3.97
C VAL A 142 -2.44 -7.85 -5.32
N GLU A 143 -1.80 -8.37 -6.37
CA GLU A 143 -2.34 -8.35 -7.73
C GLU A 143 -3.47 -9.37 -7.88
N GLY A 144 -4.55 -8.96 -8.56
CA GLY A 144 -5.62 -9.84 -9.01
C GLY A 144 -5.29 -10.36 -10.41
N SER A 145 -5.03 -11.67 -10.51
CA SER A 145 -4.53 -12.43 -11.68
C SER A 145 -3.06 -12.24 -12.01
#